data_AF-A0A480ABY1-F1
#
_entry.id   AF-A0A480ABY1-F1
#
_cell.length_a   1.000
_cell.length_b   1.000
_cell.length_c   1.000
_cell.angle_alpha   90.00
_cell.angle_beta   90.00
_cell.angle_gamma   90.00
#
_symmetry.space_group_name_H-M   'P 1'
#
loop_
_entity.id
_entity.type
_entity.pdbx_description
1 polymer ?
#
loop_
_entity_poly.entity_id
_entity_poly.type
_entity_poly.pdbx_seq_one_letter_code
_entity_poly.pdbx_strand_id
1 'polypeptide(L)'
;MWVEYKTGWKLLEDRKHINFTDKCGIGQLKLIGTWDLHFYQINQIKRIRIVKRSDGYYVQFCIDAERNIEIKPTNKTIGLDVGLNSFYTDYQGDKVDNPRYLRKSEKS
;
A
#
# COMPACT_ATOMS: atom_id res chain seq x y z
N MET A 1 6.27 14.03 -2.71
CA MET A 1 5.02 14.36 -3.42
C MET A 1 4.70 13.22 -4.39
N TRP A 2 3.43 12.91 -4.63
CA TRP A 2 3.00 11.85 -5.55
C TRP A 2 1.77 12.30 -6.34
N VAL A 3 1.58 11.72 -7.52
CA VAL A 3 0.42 11.95 -8.39
C VAL A 3 -0.27 10.62 -8.66
N GLU A 4 -1.60 10.58 -8.54
CA GLU A 4 -2.42 9.40 -8.83
C GLU A 4 -3.08 9.49 -10.21
N TYR A 5 -3.09 8.37 -10.91
CA TYR A 5 -3.79 8.20 -12.16
C TYR A 5 -4.82 7.08 -12.04
N LYS A 6 -6.10 7.45 -12.15
CA LYS A 6 -7.21 6.51 -12.34
C LYS A 6 -7.40 6.19 -13.82
N THR A 7 -7.25 7.19 -14.68
CA THR A 7 -7.35 7.11 -16.14
C THR A 7 -6.17 7.88 -16.77
N GLY A 8 -6.01 7.80 -18.09
CA GLY A 8 -4.92 8.52 -18.80
C GLY A 8 -3.57 7.81 -18.74
N TRP A 9 -3.57 6.51 -18.52
CA TRP A 9 -2.39 5.66 -18.56
C TRP A 9 -2.69 4.35 -19.31
N LYS A 10 -1.68 3.77 -19.96
CA LYS A 10 -1.77 2.45 -20.60
C LYS A 10 -0.43 1.73 -20.50
N LEU A 11 -0.43 0.58 -19.84
CA LEU A 11 0.71 -0.34 -19.86
C LEU A 11 0.74 -1.05 -21.22
N LEU A 12 1.92 -1.11 -21.84
CA LEU A 12 2.11 -1.81 -23.12
C LEU A 12 2.15 -3.34 -22.89
N GLU A 13 1.91 -4.10 -23.96
CA GLU A 13 1.87 -5.57 -23.92
C GLU A 13 3.20 -6.18 -23.45
N ASP A 14 4.31 -5.50 -23.71
CA ASP A 14 5.64 -5.90 -23.25
C ASP A 14 5.87 -5.73 -21.75
N ARG A 15 4.95 -5.05 -21.04
CA ARG A 15 5.01 -4.70 -19.61
C ARG A 15 6.29 -4.00 -19.19
N LYS A 16 7.03 -3.44 -20.15
CA LYS A 16 8.28 -2.70 -19.95
C LYS A 16 8.10 -1.22 -20.22
N HIS A 17 7.03 -0.84 -20.90
CA HIS A 17 6.74 0.54 -21.20
C HIS A 17 5.33 0.92 -20.75
N ILE A 18 5.16 2.17 -20.33
CA ILE A 18 3.89 2.75 -19.94
C ILE A 18 3.71 4.10 -20.64
N ASN A 19 2.54 4.29 -21.23
CA ASN A 19 2.15 5.54 -21.88
C ASN A 19 1.23 6.32 -20.96
N PHE A 20 1.59 7.57 -20.70
CA PHE A 20 0.74 8.55 -20.04
C PHE A 20 0.18 9.48 -21.11
N THR A 21 -1.15 9.57 -21.14
CA THR A 21 -1.91 10.47 -22.01
C THR A 21 -2.53 11.61 -21.22
N ASP A 22 -2.00 11.87 -20.03
CA ASP A 22 -2.32 13.08 -19.32
C ASP A 22 -1.86 14.28 -20.16
N LYS A 23 -2.67 15.32 -20.21
CA LYS A 23 -2.36 16.56 -20.97
C LYS A 23 -1.13 17.29 -20.42
N CYS A 24 -0.39 16.67 -19.49
CA CYS A 24 0.86 17.11 -18.90
C CYS A 24 2.08 16.74 -19.76
N GLY A 25 1.93 15.91 -20.79
CA GLY A 25 2.98 15.67 -21.79
C GLY A 25 4.11 14.73 -21.33
N ILE A 26 3.85 13.85 -20.35
CA ILE A 26 4.82 12.85 -19.88
C ILE A 26 5.16 11.85 -21.00
N GLY A 27 4.18 11.45 -21.80
CA GLY A 27 4.38 10.53 -22.91
C GLY A 27 4.72 9.10 -22.47
N GLN A 28 5.66 8.47 -23.15
CA GLN A 28 6.06 7.08 -22.90
C GLN A 28 7.25 7.01 -21.94
N LEU A 29 7.14 6.19 -20.90
CA LEU A 29 8.23 5.87 -19.98
C LEU A 29 8.62 4.40 -20.10
N LYS A 30 9.93 4.15 -20.01
CA LYS A 30 10.49 2.80 -19.83
C LYS A 30 10.56 2.48 -18.33
N LEU A 31 10.00 1.35 -17.95
CA LEU A 31 10.04 0.81 -16.60
C LEU A 31 11.27 -0.08 -16.43
N ILE A 32 11.90 0.03 -15.26
CA ILE A 32 13.03 -0.81 -14.86
C ILE A 32 12.56 -1.68 -13.68
N GLY A 33 12.90 -2.98 -13.71
CA GLY A 33 12.50 -3.91 -12.64
C GLY A 33 11.07 -4.45 -12.75
N THR A 34 10.61 -4.76 -13.97
CA THR A 34 9.21 -5.17 -14.23
C THR A 34 8.93 -6.67 -14.09
N TRP A 35 9.79 -7.40 -13.40
CA TRP A 35 9.65 -8.85 -13.27
C TRP A 35 8.31 -9.21 -12.60
N ASP A 36 7.97 -8.52 -11.51
CA ASP A 36 6.73 -8.76 -10.77
C ASP A 36 5.45 -8.45 -11.55
N LEU A 37 5.52 -7.56 -12.55
CA LEU A 37 4.38 -7.21 -13.38
C LEU A 37 3.86 -8.39 -14.19
N HIS A 38 4.65 -9.45 -14.39
CA HIS A 38 4.22 -10.64 -15.13
C HIS A 38 3.22 -11.51 -14.34
N PHE A 39 3.22 -11.43 -13.01
CA PHE A 39 2.31 -12.22 -12.17
C PHE A 39 0.87 -11.71 -12.15
N TYR A 40 0.64 -10.46 -12.56
CA TYR A 40 -0.66 -9.81 -12.47
C TYR A 40 -1.27 -9.64 -13.85
N GLN A 41 -2.57 -9.87 -14.00
CA GLN A 41 -3.28 -9.55 -15.23
C GLN A 41 -3.48 -8.04 -15.33
N ILE A 42 -3.43 -7.49 -16.55
CA ILE A 42 -3.55 -6.04 -16.77
C ILE A 42 -4.88 -5.50 -16.21
N ASN A 43 -5.95 -6.29 -16.27
CA ASN A 43 -7.27 -5.95 -15.73
C ASN A 43 -7.33 -5.86 -14.19
N GLN A 44 -6.37 -6.46 -13.48
CA GLN A 44 -6.23 -6.37 -12.02
C GLN A 44 -5.59 -5.04 -11.61
N ILE A 45 -4.85 -4.37 -12.50
CA ILE A 45 -4.26 -3.06 -12.22
C ILE A 45 -5.36 -1.99 -12.33
N LYS A 46 -5.73 -1.39 -11.20
CA LYS A 46 -6.81 -0.39 -11.15
C LYS A 46 -6.31 1.05 -11.22
N ARG A 47 -5.13 1.31 -10.68
CA ARG A 47 -4.56 2.66 -10.59
C ARG A 47 -3.06 2.60 -10.64
N ILE A 48 -2.46 3.72 -11.01
CA ILE A 48 -1.01 3.91 -11.01
C ILE A 48 -0.68 5.21 -10.29
N ARG A 49 0.41 5.22 -9.54
CA ARG A 49 0.96 6.44 -8.92
C ARG A 49 2.38 6.67 -9.38
N ILE A 50 2.70 7.92 -9.71
CA ILE A 50 4.09 8.36 -9.87
C ILE A 50 4.53 8.94 -8.53
N VAL A 51 5.55 8.35 -7.92
CA VAL A 51 6.05 8.72 -6.59
C VAL A 51 7.48 9.22 -6.71
N LYS A 52 7.74 10.44 -6.23
CA LYS A 52 9.10 10.98 -6.10
C LYS A 52 9.66 10.63 -4.73
N ARG A 53 10.80 9.93 -4.72
CA ARG A 53 11.62 9.59 -3.56
C ARG A 53 12.99 10.29 -3.68
N SER A 54 13.83 10.19 -2.65
CA SER A 54 15.17 10.78 -2.62
C SER A 54 16.09 10.18 -3.70
N ASP A 55 15.92 8.90 -3.98
CA ASP A 55 16.69 8.09 -4.93
C ASP A 55 16.14 8.11 -6.37
N GLY A 56 14.86 8.44 -6.58
CA GLY A 56 14.30 8.41 -7.93
C GLY A 56 12.80 8.64 -8.05
N TYR A 57 12.30 8.39 -9.26
CA TYR A 57 10.88 8.35 -9.57
C TYR A 57 10.45 6.90 -9.75
N TYR A 58 9.30 6.56 -9.15
CA TYR A 58 8.77 5.21 -9.15
C TYR A 58 7.34 5.21 -9.66
N VAL A 59 7.02 4.20 -10.46
CA VAL A 59 5.66 3.90 -10.88
C VAL A 59 5.13 2.80 -9.97
N GLN A 60 4.19 3.14 -9.10
CA GLN A 60 3.55 2.22 -8.18
C GLN A 60 2.22 1.76 -8.76
N PHE A 61 2.04 0.44 -8.88
CA PHE A 61 0.81 -0.18 -9.37
C PHE A 61 -0.10 -0.54 -8.20
N CYS A 62 -1.36 -0.10 -8.25
CA CYS A 62 -2.38 -0.52 -7.32
C CYS A 62 -3.18 -1.67 -7.95
N ILE A 63 -3.01 -2.85 -7.39
CA ILE A 63 -3.57 -4.09 -7.90
C ILE A 63 -4.77 -4.49 -7.05
N ASP A 64 -5.83 -4.92 -7.72
CA ASP A 64 -6.98 -5.58 -7.13
C ASP A 64 -6.61 -7.04 -6.87
N ALA A 65 -6.28 -7.34 -5.63
CA ALA A 65 -5.85 -8.66 -5.18
C ALA A 65 -6.85 -9.19 -4.16
N GLU A 66 -7.45 -10.34 -4.46
CA GLU A 66 -8.25 -11.08 -3.49
C GLU A 66 -7.32 -11.73 -2.46
N ARG A 67 -7.43 -11.29 -1.20
CA ARG A 67 -6.65 -11.85 -0.10
C ARG A 67 -7.41 -13.02 0.51
N ASN A 68 -7.19 -14.23 -0.01
CA ASN A 68 -7.66 -15.45 0.63
C ASN A 68 -6.73 -15.81 1.78
N ILE A 69 -7.12 -15.47 3.01
CA ILE A 69 -6.47 -15.98 4.22
C ILE A 69 -7.33 -17.13 4.73
N GLU A 70 -6.81 -18.35 4.71
CA GLU A 70 -7.42 -19.45 5.46
C GLU A 70 -7.18 -19.22 6.95
N ILE A 71 -8.16 -18.60 7.61
CA ILE A 71 -8.14 -18.40 9.05
C ILE A 71 -8.93 -19.54 9.70
N LYS A 72 -8.27 -20.34 10.54
CA LYS A 72 -8.99 -21.23 11.45
C LYS A 72 -9.69 -20.36 12.51
N PRO A 73 -11.02 -20.43 12.67
CA PRO A 73 -11.71 -19.66 13.71
C PRO A 73 -11.21 -20.11 15.08
N THR A 74 -10.58 -19.19 15.83
CA THR A 74 -10.01 -19.47 17.15
C THR A 74 -11.07 -19.60 18.25
N ASN A 75 -12.36 -19.33 17.94
CA ASN A 75 -13.46 -19.22 18.91
C ASN A 75 -13.18 -18.28 20.10
N LYS A 76 -12.19 -17.39 19.95
CA LYS A 76 -11.82 -16.35 20.91
C LYS A 76 -12.19 -15.01 20.32
N THR A 77 -13.07 -14.29 21.00
CA THR A 77 -13.45 -12.92 20.64
C THR A 77 -12.51 -11.96 21.36
N ILE A 78 -11.68 -11.25 20.61
CA ILE A 78 -10.76 -10.25 21.15
C ILE A 78 -11.35 -8.87 20.87
N GLY A 79 -11.65 -8.10 21.91
CA GLY A 79 -12.02 -6.69 21.80
C GLY A 79 -10.78 -5.81 21.67
N LEU A 80 -10.63 -5.10 20.56
CA LEU A 80 -9.58 -4.10 20.38
C LEU A 80 -10.13 -2.72 20.79
N ASP A 81 -9.85 -2.30 22.02
CA ASP A 81 -10.11 -0.95 22.50
C ASP A 81 -8.79 -0.15 22.56
N VAL A 82 -8.66 0.86 21.71
CA VAL A 82 -7.44 1.67 21.56
C VAL A 82 -7.53 2.93 22.43
N GLY A 83 -7.17 2.81 23.71
CA GLY A 83 -7.22 3.90 24.69
C GLY A 83 -5.86 4.48 25.10
N LEU A 84 -5.85 5.74 25.55
CA LEU A 84 -4.67 6.38 26.14
C LEU A 84 -4.23 5.74 27.48
N ASN A 85 -5.12 4.98 28.12
CA ASN A 85 -4.89 4.38 29.44
C ASN A 85 -4.44 2.91 29.37
N SER A 86 -4.84 2.13 28.36
CA SER A 86 -4.45 0.72 28.19
C SER A 86 -4.43 0.37 26.69
N PHE A 87 -3.40 -0.36 26.24
CA PHE A 87 -3.24 -0.74 24.83
C PHE A 87 -4.14 -1.90 24.42
N TYR A 88 -4.39 -2.83 25.35
CA TYR A 88 -5.25 -3.99 25.15
C TYR A 88 -5.66 -4.61 26.50
N THR A 89 -6.87 -5.17 26.59
CA THR A 89 -7.35 -5.99 27.72
C THR A 89 -8.00 -7.27 27.17
N ASP A 90 -7.55 -8.44 27.62
CA ASP A 90 -8.16 -9.74 27.32
C ASP A 90 -9.34 -10.07 28.24
N TYR A 91 -10.22 -10.98 27.82
CA TYR A 91 -11.28 -11.53 28.68
C TYR A 91 -10.70 -12.36 29.84
N GLN A 92 -9.46 -12.83 29.72
CA GLN A 92 -8.72 -13.52 30.78
C GLN A 92 -8.08 -12.55 31.81
N GLY A 93 -8.27 -11.24 31.63
CA GLY A 93 -7.79 -10.21 32.56
C GLY A 93 -6.37 -9.70 32.28
N ASP A 94 -5.70 -10.25 31.28
CA ASP A 94 -4.37 -9.80 30.86
C ASP A 94 -4.46 -8.43 30.18
N LYS A 95 -3.67 -7.48 30.68
CA LYS A 95 -3.59 -6.12 30.15
C LYS A 95 -2.19 -5.86 29.65
N VAL A 96 -2.10 -5.37 28.41
CA VAL A 96 -0.86 -4.79 27.90
C VAL A 96 -0.92 -3.29 28.17
N ASP A 97 0.00 -2.81 29.01
CA ASP A 97 0.12 -1.40 29.30
C ASP A 97 0.44 -0.62 28.03
N ASN A 98 -0.15 0.58 27.91
CA ASN A 98 0.13 1.46 26.78
C ASN A 98 1.59 1.93 26.81
N PRO A 99 2.43 1.49 25.85
CA PRO A 99 3.77 2.01 25.78
C PRO A 99 3.67 3.44 25.22
N ARG A 100 3.71 4.42 26.12
CA ARG A 100 3.58 5.87 25.84
C ARG A 100 4.78 6.43 25.08
N TYR A 101 5.05 5.92 23.88
CA TYR A 101 6.18 6.33 23.04
C TYR A 101 6.10 7.80 22.61
N LEU A 102 4.88 8.33 22.38
CA LEU A 102 4.66 9.71 21.94
C LEU A 102 5.25 10.78 22.89
N ARG A 103 5.20 10.57 24.21
CA ARG A 103 5.74 11.53 25.18
C ARG A 103 7.26 11.61 25.22
N LYS A 104 7.98 10.61 24.69
CA LYS A 104 9.45 10.65 24.61
C LYS A 104 9.94 11.43 23.40
N SER A 105 9.18 11.49 22.31
CA SER A 105 9.55 12.21 21.09
C SER A 105 9.19 13.70 21.10
N GLU A 106 8.30 14.16 21.98
CA GLU A 106 7.91 15.59 22.09
C GLU A 106 8.88 16.44 22.94
N LYS A 107 9.95 15.84 23.49
CA LYS A 107 11.00 16.53 24.27
C LYS A 107 12.31 16.74 23.49
N SER A 108 12.30 16.58 22.16
CA SER A 108 13.44 16.87 21.29
C SER A 108 13.16 18.04 20.36
#